data_AF-A0A2V7G133-F1
#
_entry.id   AF-A0A2V7G133-F1
#
_cell.length_a   1.000
_cell.length_b   1.000
_cell.length_c   1.000
_cell.angle_alpha   90.00
_cell.angle_beta   90.00
_cell.angle_gamma   90.00
#
_symmetry.space_group_name_H-M   'P 1'
#
loop_
_entity.id
_entity.type
_entity.pdbx_description
1 polymer ?
#
loop_
_entity_poly.entity_id
_entity_poly.type
_entity_poly.pdbx_seq_one_letter_code
_entity_poly.pdbx_strand_id
1 'polypeptide(L)'
;MRRVLQVLLVTLFVLTARSVAAQQSASELLALGERAYQNLDYDQAAALLRRGLARATGDTFSTGERLQALTYLGATELFRDRRDSALAAFRQIAVTDPKYRPSEIIFPPQVTGVFQEVRQQTKTVFLQVPPVTEFRAKVEHFTARLLASSPHDIAVAITLPDGKPVREVFAGSIAESLAVTWDGLTDEGEPVKSGRYLLRVTPRSAGAGRLVRQVALEIERARPDTQPWPSRPDGTSAPLHAPSGPAVRSLAGGLAAALAVVVLPSIVAQDAGGFKGRFAVAAAIGGAGIASFVAQRSRPPVDLAAGASTAAQAYRRRLEQVQKQNAQARAEVRLIVRAGAASVVELGAQ
;
A
#
# COMPACT_ATOMS: atom_id res chain seq x y z
N MET A 1 31.51 -15.25 -29.11
CA MET A 1 31.21 -14.97 -27.69
C MET A 1 32.43 -14.53 -26.87
N ARG A 2 33.55 -15.26 -26.87
CA ARG A 2 34.74 -14.93 -26.05
C ARG A 2 35.36 -13.53 -26.30
N ARG A 3 35.42 -13.06 -27.55
CA ARG A 3 35.89 -11.70 -27.90
C ARG A 3 34.93 -10.59 -27.44
N VAL A 4 33.62 -10.84 -27.49
CA VAL A 4 32.61 -9.88 -27.00
C VAL A 4 32.69 -9.76 -25.49
N LEU A 5 32.88 -10.88 -24.77
CA LEU A 5 33.08 -10.89 -23.33
C LEU A 5 34.36 -10.15 -22.91
N GLN A 6 35.47 -10.32 -23.65
CA GLN A 6 36.73 -9.62 -23.39
C GLN A 6 36.64 -8.10 -23.64
N VAL A 7 35.96 -7.68 -24.72
CA VAL A 7 35.73 -6.25 -24.97
C VAL A 7 34.84 -5.64 -23.88
N LEU A 8 33.81 -6.36 -23.41
CA LEU A 8 32.93 -5.87 -22.34
C LEU A 8 33.69 -5.72 -21.00
N LEU A 9 34.58 -6.66 -20.69
CA LEU A 9 35.39 -6.65 -19.47
C LEU A 9 36.45 -5.53 -19.47
N VAL A 10 37.10 -5.28 -20.62
CA VAL A 10 38.08 -4.20 -20.77
C VAL A 10 37.38 -2.83 -20.70
N THR A 11 36.21 -2.68 -21.34
CA THR A 11 35.44 -1.43 -21.27
C THR A 11 34.98 -1.14 -19.84
N LEU A 12 34.52 -2.16 -19.10
CA LEU A 12 34.12 -2.02 -17.70
C LEU A 12 35.31 -1.62 -16.81
N PHE A 13 36.49 -2.20 -17.02
CA PHE A 13 37.71 -1.89 -16.25
C PHE A 13 38.24 -0.47 -16.51
N VAL A 14 38.15 0.01 -17.77
CA VAL A 14 38.57 1.37 -18.14
C VAL A 14 37.62 2.44 -17.57
N LEU A 15 36.31 2.17 -17.52
CA LEU A 15 35.35 3.09 -16.89
C LEU A 15 35.53 3.18 -15.38
N THR A 16 35.78 2.06 -14.68
CA THR A 16 35.99 2.06 -13.23
C THR A 16 37.34 2.67 -12.82
N ALA A 17 38.40 2.47 -13.62
CA ALA A 17 39.71 3.04 -13.30
C ALA A 17 39.73 4.58 -13.40
N ARG A 18 38.98 5.15 -14.35
CA ARG A 18 38.87 6.60 -14.54
C ARG A 18 38.11 7.27 -13.40
N SER A 19 37.05 6.67 -12.90
CA SER A 19 36.28 7.23 -11.78
C SER A 19 37.08 7.25 -10.49
N VAL A 20 37.81 6.17 -10.19
CA VAL A 20 38.67 6.07 -8.99
C VAL A 20 39.81 7.10 -9.04
N ALA A 21 40.49 7.26 -10.18
CA ALA A 21 41.56 8.25 -10.32
C ALA A 21 41.04 9.70 -10.22
N ALA A 22 39.87 9.99 -10.79
CA ALA A 22 39.23 11.30 -10.65
C ALA A 22 38.86 11.60 -9.20
N GLN A 23 38.33 10.61 -8.47
CA GLN A 23 37.99 10.70 -7.05
C GLN A 23 39.22 11.02 -6.19
N GLN A 24 40.30 10.27 -6.38
CA GLN A 24 41.56 10.48 -5.67
C GLN A 24 42.07 11.91 -5.91
N SER A 25 42.11 12.35 -7.16
CA SER A 25 42.56 13.71 -7.49
C SER A 25 41.69 14.83 -6.89
N ALA A 26 40.37 14.62 -6.80
CA ALA A 26 39.47 15.60 -6.20
C ALA A 26 39.64 15.65 -4.67
N SER A 27 39.79 14.50 -4.03
CA SER A 27 40.04 14.40 -2.59
C SER A 27 41.40 14.99 -2.18
N GLU A 28 42.44 14.80 -3.00
CA GLU A 28 43.75 15.42 -2.80
C GLU A 28 43.68 16.95 -2.88
N LEU A 29 42.95 17.49 -3.88
CA LEU A 29 42.74 18.93 -3.99
C LEU A 29 41.97 19.51 -2.81
N LEU A 30 40.99 18.78 -2.28
CA LEU A 30 40.29 19.17 -1.07
C LEU A 30 41.24 19.23 0.12
N ALA A 31 42.01 18.16 0.38
CA ALA A 31 42.96 18.11 1.48
C ALA A 31 44.04 19.22 1.39
N LEU A 32 44.54 19.50 0.18
CA LEU A 32 45.47 20.61 -0.03
C LEU A 32 44.81 21.98 0.19
N GLY A 33 43.55 22.15 -0.24
CA GLY A 33 42.78 23.35 -0.01
C GLY A 33 42.51 23.61 1.47
N GLU A 34 42.16 22.57 2.24
CA GLU A 34 41.98 22.65 3.68
C GLU A 34 43.27 23.03 4.41
N ARG A 35 44.40 22.43 4.03
CA ARG A 35 45.71 22.81 4.58
C ARG A 35 46.08 24.25 4.25
N ALA A 36 45.85 24.70 3.02
CA ALA A 36 46.09 26.09 2.63
C ALA A 36 45.21 27.05 3.44
N TYR A 37 43.95 26.71 3.71
CA TYR A 37 43.08 27.49 4.60
C TYR A 37 43.63 27.56 6.02
N GLN A 38 44.09 26.43 6.58
CA GLN A 38 44.70 26.37 7.92
C GLN A 38 45.98 27.21 8.02
N ASN A 39 46.75 27.27 6.93
CA ASN A 39 47.94 28.12 6.80
C ASN A 39 47.63 29.59 6.52
N LEU A 40 46.35 29.97 6.42
CA LEU A 40 45.87 31.32 6.07
C LEU A 40 46.18 31.74 4.63
N ASP A 41 46.58 30.81 3.76
CA ASP A 41 46.85 31.01 2.34
C ASP A 41 45.53 30.99 1.53
N TYR A 42 44.66 31.96 1.77
CA TYR A 42 43.29 31.94 1.28
C TYR A 42 43.18 31.95 -0.25
N ASP A 43 44.07 32.64 -0.98
CA ASP A 43 44.06 32.64 -2.44
C ASP A 43 44.33 31.25 -3.02
N GLN A 44 45.31 30.54 -2.45
CA GLN A 44 45.64 29.17 -2.85
C GLN A 44 44.52 28.20 -2.46
N ALA A 45 44.01 28.31 -1.24
CA ALA A 45 42.89 27.50 -0.75
C ALA A 45 41.69 27.61 -1.69
N ALA A 46 41.31 28.84 -2.06
CA ALA A 46 40.19 29.09 -2.96
C ALA A 46 40.36 28.47 -4.33
N ALA A 47 41.56 28.56 -4.91
CA ALA A 47 41.87 27.96 -6.21
C ALA A 47 41.81 26.43 -6.16
N LEU A 48 42.36 25.81 -5.11
CA LEU A 48 42.36 24.36 -4.92
C LEU A 48 40.93 23.82 -4.67
N LEU A 49 40.17 24.45 -3.78
CA LEU A 49 38.81 24.04 -3.43
C LEU A 49 37.85 24.17 -4.62
N ARG A 50 37.92 25.26 -5.39
CA ARG A 50 37.13 25.41 -6.63
C ARG A 50 37.46 24.33 -7.65
N ARG A 51 38.74 24.03 -7.85
CA ARG A 51 39.18 22.96 -8.78
C ARG A 51 38.72 21.58 -8.31
N GLY A 52 38.81 21.32 -7.00
CA GLY A 52 38.32 20.07 -6.41
C GLY A 52 36.83 19.90 -6.63
N LEU A 53 36.03 20.93 -6.29
CA LEU A 53 34.58 20.93 -6.49
C LEU A 53 34.16 20.86 -7.97
N ALA A 54 34.94 21.44 -8.89
CA ALA A 54 34.67 21.36 -10.33
C ALA A 54 34.99 19.98 -10.92
N ARG A 55 35.97 19.27 -10.36
CA ARG A 55 36.31 17.88 -10.75
C ARG A 55 35.40 16.85 -10.08
N ALA A 56 34.82 17.19 -8.95
CA ALA A 56 33.85 16.36 -8.26
C ALA A 56 32.52 16.33 -9.03
N THR A 57 32.38 15.34 -9.90
CA THR A 57 31.09 14.83 -10.38
C THR A 57 30.28 14.16 -9.27
N GLY A 58 28.98 13.92 -9.51
CA GLY A 58 28.04 13.42 -8.50
C GLY A 58 28.47 12.15 -7.75
N ASP A 59 29.24 11.28 -8.39
CA ASP A 59 29.68 10.00 -7.79
C ASP A 59 31.06 10.09 -7.11
N THR A 60 31.81 11.17 -7.35
CA THR A 60 33.21 11.33 -6.86
C THR A 60 33.30 11.88 -5.44
N PHE A 61 32.32 12.66 -4.97
CA PHE A 61 32.24 13.09 -3.59
C PHE A 61 30.96 12.56 -2.97
N SER A 62 31.07 12.02 -1.76
CA SER A 62 29.91 11.89 -0.89
C SER A 62 29.29 13.27 -0.63
N THR A 63 28.00 13.30 -0.30
CA THR A 63 27.32 14.55 0.08
C THR A 63 28.05 15.27 1.21
N GLY A 64 28.57 14.53 2.20
CA GLY A 64 29.32 15.08 3.32
C GLY A 64 30.61 15.80 2.90
N GLU A 65 31.43 15.15 2.07
CA GLU A 65 32.68 15.75 1.55
C GLU A 65 32.39 17.02 0.73
N ARG A 66 31.33 16.99 -0.08
CA ARG A 66 30.91 18.17 -0.86
C ARG A 66 30.49 19.33 0.04
N LEU A 67 29.72 19.07 1.09
CA LEU A 67 29.30 20.09 2.06
C LEU A 67 30.49 20.67 2.82
N GLN A 68 31.46 19.82 3.21
CA GLN A 68 32.70 20.25 3.84
C GLN A 68 33.54 21.13 2.91
N ALA A 69 33.76 20.70 1.66
CA ALA A 69 34.48 21.46 0.66
C ALA A 69 33.84 22.83 0.39
N LEU A 70 32.50 22.90 0.29
CA LEU A 70 31.76 24.14 0.16
C LEU A 70 31.89 25.04 1.39
N THR A 71 31.96 24.46 2.59
CA THR A 71 32.13 25.22 3.84
C THR A 71 33.50 25.90 3.89
N TYR A 72 34.57 25.14 3.59
CA TYR A 72 35.91 25.71 3.48
C TYR A 72 36.00 26.74 2.36
N LEU A 73 35.36 26.50 1.21
CA LEU A 73 35.35 27.48 0.11
C LEU A 73 34.65 28.77 0.55
N GLY A 74 33.46 28.67 1.15
CA GLY A 74 32.73 29.84 1.63
C GLY A 74 33.50 30.63 2.69
N ALA A 75 34.13 29.94 3.65
CA ALA A 75 34.99 30.55 4.65
C ALA A 75 36.20 31.25 4.01
N THR A 76 36.87 30.58 3.08
CA THR A 76 38.01 31.13 2.34
C THR A 76 37.63 32.39 1.58
N GLU A 77 36.52 32.37 0.84
CA GLU A 77 36.05 33.54 0.08
C GLU A 77 35.65 34.70 1.00
N LEU A 78 35.12 34.41 2.19
CA LEU A 78 34.82 35.44 3.18
C LEU A 78 36.08 36.17 3.65
N PHE A 79 37.16 35.44 3.96
CA PHE A 79 38.44 36.05 4.35
C PHE A 79 39.18 36.74 3.21
N ARG A 80 38.84 36.45 1.96
CA ARG A 80 39.33 37.15 0.75
C ARG A 80 38.51 38.39 0.38
N ASP A 81 37.56 38.79 1.22
CA ASP A 81 36.60 39.88 0.95
C ASP A 81 35.76 39.66 -0.33
N ARG A 82 35.54 38.40 -0.71
CA ARG A 82 34.71 37.99 -1.85
C ARG A 82 33.33 37.55 -1.37
N ARG A 83 32.60 38.46 -0.74
CA ARG A 83 31.32 38.18 -0.07
C ARG A 83 30.32 37.45 -0.97
N ASP A 84 30.12 37.89 -2.22
CA ASP A 84 29.17 37.24 -3.14
C ASP A 84 29.53 35.77 -3.43
N SER A 85 30.82 35.46 -3.57
CA SER A 85 31.29 34.08 -3.78
C SER A 85 31.10 33.23 -2.52
N ALA A 86 31.34 33.81 -1.34
CA ALA A 86 31.07 33.13 -0.07
C ALA A 86 29.58 32.82 0.10
N LEU A 87 28.70 33.81 -0.14
CA LEU A 87 27.25 33.65 -0.06
C LEU A 87 26.75 32.60 -1.06
N ALA A 88 27.30 32.55 -2.27
CA ALA A 88 26.96 31.54 -3.26
C ALA A 88 27.33 30.11 -2.80
N ALA A 89 28.54 29.91 -2.27
CA ALA A 89 28.97 28.63 -1.73
C ALA A 89 28.09 28.18 -0.55
N PHE A 90 27.81 29.07 0.40
CA PHE A 90 26.93 28.79 1.53
C PHE A 90 25.48 28.52 1.13
N ARG A 91 24.97 29.21 0.09
CA ARG A 91 23.63 28.95 -0.44
C ARG A 91 23.54 27.53 -0.99
N GLN A 92 24.57 27.06 -1.68
CA GLN A 92 24.62 25.70 -2.20
C GLN A 92 24.54 24.65 -1.09
N ILE A 93 25.19 24.89 0.06
CA ILE A 93 25.07 24.04 1.25
C ILE A 93 23.60 24.02 1.74
N ALA A 94 23.00 25.19 1.96
CA ALA A 94 21.62 25.31 2.45
C ALA A 94 20.57 24.64 1.55
N VAL A 95 20.82 24.62 0.23
CA VAL A 95 19.97 23.97 -0.79
C VAL A 95 20.21 22.46 -0.88
N THR A 96 21.37 21.97 -0.44
CA THR A 96 21.76 20.55 -0.50
C THR A 96 21.36 19.80 0.77
N ASP A 97 21.62 20.37 1.95
CA ASP A 97 21.26 19.76 3.24
C ASP A 97 20.80 20.87 4.23
N PRO A 98 19.52 20.85 4.67
CA PRO A 98 18.98 21.86 5.56
C PRO A 98 19.51 21.72 6.99
N LYS A 99 19.97 20.53 7.38
CA LYS A 99 20.42 20.20 8.74
C LYS A 99 21.90 20.49 8.94
N TYR A 100 22.68 20.54 7.86
CA TYR A 100 24.11 20.79 7.94
C TYR A 100 24.43 22.11 8.65
N ARG A 101 25.37 22.07 9.59
CA ARG A 101 25.93 23.23 10.28
C ARG A 101 27.46 23.16 10.20
N PRO A 102 28.14 24.24 9.78
CA PRO A 102 29.58 24.35 9.95
C PRO A 102 29.93 24.17 11.42
N SER A 103 31.02 23.45 11.69
CA SER A 103 31.51 23.23 13.05
C SER A 103 31.95 24.55 13.68
N GLU A 104 31.38 24.90 14.83
CA GLU A 104 31.75 26.09 15.62
C GLU A 104 33.15 25.97 16.24
N ILE A 105 33.71 24.76 16.28
CA ILE A 105 35.08 24.51 16.76
C ILE A 105 36.12 24.79 15.65
N ILE A 106 35.78 24.47 14.39
CA ILE A 106 36.70 24.58 13.25
C ILE A 106 36.59 25.97 12.61
N PHE A 107 35.37 26.51 12.53
CA PHE A 107 35.09 27.76 11.85
C PHE A 107 34.75 28.86 12.85
N PRO A 108 35.36 30.05 12.71
CA PRO A 108 35.13 31.13 13.67
C PRO A 108 33.72 31.74 13.51
N PRO A 109 33.23 32.50 14.52
CA PRO A 109 31.87 33.04 14.55
C PRO A 109 31.46 33.87 13.33
N GLN A 110 32.42 34.51 12.65
CA GLN A 110 32.17 35.28 11.43
C GLN A 110 31.68 34.38 10.29
N VAL A 111 32.29 33.20 10.13
CA VAL A 111 31.91 32.23 9.09
C VAL A 111 30.57 31.60 9.42
N THR A 112 30.39 31.14 10.66
CA THR A 112 29.13 30.51 11.09
C THR A 112 27.99 31.51 11.06
N GLY A 113 28.20 32.76 11.48
CA GLY A 113 27.23 33.85 11.42
C GLY A 113 26.74 34.13 9.99
N VAL A 114 27.65 34.33 9.03
CA VAL A 114 27.28 34.54 7.62
C VAL A 114 26.54 33.33 7.05
N PHE A 115 26.94 32.11 7.40
CA PHE A 115 26.21 30.91 6.99
C PHE A 115 24.78 30.87 7.55
N GLN A 116 24.57 31.27 8.82
CA GLN A 116 23.24 31.37 9.43
C GLN A 116 22.38 32.40 8.70
N GLU A 117 22.92 33.57 8.35
CA GLU A 117 22.22 34.58 7.54
C GLU A 117 21.77 34.02 6.19
N VAL A 118 22.69 33.35 5.47
CA VAL A 118 22.38 32.72 4.18
C VAL A 118 21.28 31.68 4.31
N ARG A 119 21.30 30.86 5.37
CA ARG A 119 20.22 29.89 5.65
C ARG A 119 18.88 30.56 5.95
N GLN A 120 18.89 31.68 6.66
CA GLN A 120 17.66 32.44 6.94
C GLN A 120 17.08 33.08 5.67
N GLN A 121 17.93 33.53 4.75
CA GLN A 121 17.51 34.11 3.47
C GLN A 121 17.11 33.04 2.44
N THR A 122 17.77 31.89 2.46
CA THR A 122 17.51 30.78 1.52
C THR A 122 16.33 29.95 2.02
N LYS A 123 15.11 30.35 1.65
CA LYS A 123 13.87 29.62 2.00
C LYS A 123 13.72 28.37 1.13
N THR A 124 13.95 27.20 1.71
CA THR A 124 13.79 25.91 1.03
C THR A 124 13.25 24.86 2.01
N VAL A 125 12.56 23.86 1.47
CA VAL A 125 12.00 22.74 2.24
C VAL A 125 12.43 21.41 1.62
N PHE A 126 12.84 20.49 2.46
CA PHE A 126 13.20 19.14 2.06
C PHE A 126 12.08 18.18 2.42
N LEU A 127 11.76 17.28 1.49
CA LEU A 127 10.75 16.27 1.67
C LEU A 127 11.41 14.95 2.03
N GLN A 128 10.97 14.35 3.13
CA GLN A 128 11.29 12.99 3.52
C GLN A 128 9.99 12.19 3.48
N VAL A 129 9.92 11.26 2.53
CA VAL A 129 8.74 10.46 2.26
C VAL A 129 9.16 8.98 2.30
N PRO A 130 8.42 8.09 2.97
CA PRO A 130 8.70 6.66 2.90
C PRO A 130 8.63 6.17 1.44
N PRO A 131 9.55 5.30 0.99
CA PRO A 131 9.62 4.88 -0.41
C PRO A 131 8.38 4.10 -0.85
N VAL A 132 7.77 3.35 0.06
CA VAL A 132 6.49 2.66 -0.16
C VAL A 132 5.64 2.81 1.09
N THR A 133 4.40 3.27 0.91
CA THR A 133 3.39 3.36 1.98
C THR A 133 2.10 2.73 1.51
N GLU A 134 1.54 1.85 2.31
CA GLU A 134 0.19 1.30 2.10
C GLU A 134 -0.73 1.83 3.19
N PHE A 135 -1.90 2.35 2.81
CA PHE A 135 -2.87 2.86 3.78
C PHE A 135 -4.30 2.79 3.22
N ARG A 136 -5.29 2.75 4.13
CA ARG A 136 -6.72 2.84 3.79
C ARG A 136 -7.13 4.30 3.65
N ALA A 137 -7.59 4.70 2.47
CA ALA A 137 -8.09 6.04 2.23
C ALA A 137 -9.22 6.39 3.22
N LYS A 138 -9.36 7.67 3.57
CA LYS A 138 -10.35 8.23 4.53
C LYS A 138 -10.14 7.85 6.01
N VAL A 139 -9.57 6.68 6.30
CA VAL A 139 -9.40 6.18 7.68
C VAL A 139 -7.98 6.38 8.17
N GLU A 140 -7.00 6.11 7.31
CA GLU A 140 -5.58 6.22 7.58
C GLU A 140 -4.97 7.35 6.75
N HIS A 141 -3.73 7.69 7.05
CA HIS A 141 -3.05 8.83 6.44
C HIS A 141 -1.66 8.44 5.93
N PHE A 142 -1.36 8.92 4.74
CA PHE A 142 0.00 9.03 4.24
C PHE A 142 0.70 10.21 4.91
N THR A 143 1.92 10.00 5.42
CA THR A 143 2.69 11.04 6.14
C THR A 143 3.96 11.38 5.39
N ALA A 144 4.16 12.67 5.09
CA ALA A 144 5.39 13.23 4.57
C ALA A 144 6.02 14.16 5.61
N ARG A 145 7.32 13.98 5.90
CA ARG A 145 8.06 14.84 6.81
C ARG A 145 8.77 15.94 6.02
N LEU A 146 8.48 17.18 6.39
CA LEU A 146 9.08 18.38 5.82
C LEU A 146 10.14 18.91 6.77
N LEU A 147 11.26 19.35 6.21
CA LEU A 147 12.37 19.96 6.93
C LEU A 147 12.69 21.31 6.29
N ALA A 148 12.56 22.40 7.05
CA ALA A 148 12.84 23.74 6.54
C ALA A 148 14.28 24.16 6.84
N SER A 149 14.88 24.92 5.93
CA SER A 149 16.18 25.57 6.18
C SER A 149 16.09 26.67 7.25
N SER A 150 14.96 27.39 7.27
CA SER A 150 14.60 28.43 8.25
C SER A 150 13.07 28.60 8.30
N PRO A 151 12.51 29.23 9.34
CA PRO A 151 11.07 29.46 9.43
C PRO A 151 10.51 30.30 8.27
N HIS A 152 9.40 29.85 7.68
CA HIS A 152 8.64 30.56 6.63
C HIS A 152 7.28 29.91 6.35
N ASP A 153 6.43 30.57 5.57
CA ASP A 153 5.15 30.02 5.12
C ASP A 153 5.29 29.13 3.89
N ILE A 154 4.50 28.06 3.85
CA ILE A 154 4.49 27.07 2.77
C ILE A 154 3.05 26.69 2.40
N ALA A 155 2.89 26.22 1.17
CA ALA A 155 1.72 25.48 0.72
C ALA A 155 2.16 24.11 0.21
N VAL A 156 1.45 23.07 0.61
CA VAL A 156 1.70 21.68 0.26
C VAL A 156 0.47 21.14 -0.43
N ALA A 157 0.64 20.66 -1.66
CA ALA A 157 -0.46 20.14 -2.45
C ALA A 157 -0.06 18.82 -3.12
N ILE A 158 -1.04 17.94 -3.29
CA ILE A 158 -0.99 16.85 -4.26
C ILE A 158 -1.44 17.43 -5.59
N THR A 159 -0.61 17.31 -6.63
CA THR A 159 -0.92 17.77 -7.98
C THR A 159 -0.80 16.62 -8.97
N LEU A 160 -1.44 16.78 -10.12
CA LEU A 160 -1.12 15.97 -11.29
C LEU A 160 0.24 16.40 -11.88
N PRO A 161 0.86 15.59 -12.76
CA PRO A 161 2.13 15.94 -13.40
C PRO A 161 2.06 17.18 -14.30
N ASP A 162 0.86 17.56 -14.76
CA ASP A 162 0.58 18.80 -15.50
C ASP A 162 0.52 20.05 -14.60
N GLY A 163 0.66 19.87 -13.28
CA GLY A 163 0.62 20.94 -12.29
C GLY A 163 -0.78 21.27 -11.75
N LYS A 164 -1.85 20.61 -12.23
CA LYS A 164 -3.21 20.84 -11.72
C LYS A 164 -3.32 20.34 -10.26
N PRO A 165 -3.78 21.17 -9.31
CA PRO A 165 -3.98 20.74 -7.94
C PRO A 165 -5.11 19.70 -7.86
N VAL A 166 -4.88 18.66 -7.06
CA VAL A 166 -5.84 17.59 -6.75
C VAL A 166 -6.37 17.76 -5.33
N ARG A 167 -5.48 18.17 -4.42
CA ARG A 167 -5.77 18.38 -3.00
C ARG A 167 -4.75 19.34 -2.41
N GLU A 168 -5.20 20.41 -1.77
CA GLU A 168 -4.34 21.15 -0.84
C GLU A 168 -4.28 20.39 0.50
N VAL A 169 -3.08 19.97 0.89
CA VAL A 169 -2.88 19.13 2.09
C VAL A 169 -2.54 20.00 3.29
N PHE A 170 -1.83 21.11 3.07
CA PHE A 170 -1.44 22.02 4.14
C PHE A 170 -1.14 23.42 3.60
N ALA A 171 -1.54 24.44 4.34
CA ALA A 171 -1.12 25.82 4.11
C ALA A 171 -0.86 26.51 5.47
N GLY A 172 0.34 27.03 5.67
CA GLY A 172 0.73 27.67 6.92
C GLY A 172 2.23 27.77 7.12
N SER A 173 2.65 28.13 8.33
CA SER A 173 4.05 28.31 8.68
C SER A 173 4.72 26.98 9.03
N ILE A 174 5.97 26.82 8.61
CA ILE A 174 6.88 25.76 9.06
C ILE A 174 8.04 26.43 9.82
N ALA A 175 8.39 25.90 10.99
CA ALA A 175 9.57 26.34 11.74
C ALA A 175 10.80 25.52 11.33
N GLU A 176 11.03 24.36 11.96
CA GLU A 176 12.13 23.46 11.62
C GLU A 176 11.66 22.21 10.88
N SER A 177 10.58 21.60 11.36
CA SER A 177 9.99 20.41 10.76
C SER A 177 8.47 20.40 10.89
N LEU A 178 7.81 19.75 9.94
CA LEU A 178 6.36 19.56 9.92
C LEU A 178 6.04 18.18 9.37
N ALA A 179 5.15 17.45 10.04
CA ALA A 179 4.57 16.22 9.48
C ALA A 179 3.26 16.59 8.79
N VAL A 180 3.21 16.45 7.47
CA VAL A 180 2.00 16.68 6.68
C VAL A 180 1.37 15.33 6.38
N THR A 181 0.08 15.23 6.70
CA THR A 181 -0.70 14.01 6.54
C THR A 181 -1.76 14.19 5.47
N TRP A 182 -1.96 13.16 4.65
CA TRP A 182 -2.98 13.13 3.61
C TRP A 182 -3.79 11.85 3.69
N ASP A 183 -5.11 11.98 3.63
CA ASP A 183 -6.11 10.90 3.75
C ASP A 183 -6.37 10.13 2.44
N GLY A 184 -5.66 10.48 1.36
CA GLY A 184 -5.82 9.84 0.05
C GLY A 184 -7.01 10.37 -0.77
N LEU A 185 -7.64 11.47 -0.33
CA LEU A 185 -8.81 12.05 -0.99
C LEU A 185 -8.44 13.25 -1.88
N THR A 186 -9.28 13.51 -2.88
CA THR A 186 -9.29 14.76 -3.66
C THR A 186 -10.04 15.86 -2.92
N ASP A 187 -10.04 17.08 -3.44
CA ASP A 187 -10.83 18.18 -2.89
C ASP A 187 -12.35 17.92 -2.91
N GLU A 188 -12.83 17.08 -3.83
CA GLU A 188 -14.22 16.62 -3.88
C GLU A 188 -14.56 15.55 -2.82
N GLY A 189 -13.57 15.10 -2.03
CA GLY A 189 -13.75 14.08 -0.99
C GLY A 189 -13.75 12.64 -1.51
N GLU A 190 -13.42 12.44 -2.79
CA GLU A 190 -13.32 11.12 -3.41
C GLU A 190 -11.90 10.57 -3.32
N PRO A 191 -11.70 9.24 -3.14
CA PRO A 191 -10.35 8.67 -3.17
C PRO A 191 -9.66 8.93 -4.51
N VAL A 192 -8.36 9.19 -4.51
CA VAL A 192 -7.58 9.36 -5.76
C VAL A 192 -7.56 8.10 -6.61
N LYS A 193 -7.51 8.24 -7.94
CA LYS A 193 -7.40 7.11 -8.87
C LYS A 193 -5.96 6.57 -8.91
N SER A 194 -5.78 5.37 -9.44
CA SER A 194 -4.42 4.88 -9.75
C SER A 194 -3.79 5.78 -10.81
N GLY A 195 -2.52 6.14 -10.65
CA GLY A 195 -1.82 7.02 -11.57
C GLY A 195 -0.58 7.69 -10.97
N ARG A 196 -0.02 8.64 -11.72
CA ARG A 196 1.13 9.44 -11.29
C ARG A 196 0.67 10.78 -10.76
N TYR A 197 1.21 11.15 -9.61
CA TYR A 197 0.94 12.39 -8.90
C TYR A 197 2.27 13.01 -8.44
N LEU A 198 2.22 14.27 -8.03
CA LEU A 198 3.35 14.98 -7.43
C LEU A 198 2.92 15.52 -6.06
N LEU A 199 3.71 15.25 -5.03
CA LEU A 199 3.62 16.01 -3.79
C LEU A 199 4.51 17.24 -3.94
N ARG A 200 3.90 18.42 -3.97
CA ARG A 200 4.58 19.69 -4.26
C ARG A 200 4.54 20.60 -3.04
N VAL A 201 5.71 21.10 -2.66
CA VAL A 201 5.89 22.07 -1.58
C VAL A 201 6.36 23.37 -2.18
N THR A 202 5.53 24.39 -2.00
CA THR A 202 5.76 25.73 -2.56
C THR A 202 5.94 26.71 -1.40
N PRO A 203 7.11 27.34 -1.23
CA PRO A 203 7.28 28.45 -0.29
C PRO A 203 6.29 29.56 -0.63
N ARG A 204 5.62 30.21 0.33
CA ARG A 204 4.67 31.31 0.09
C ARG A 204 5.29 32.71 0.22
N SER A 205 6.55 32.80 0.63
CA SER A 205 7.29 34.05 0.73
C SER A 205 7.50 34.71 -0.64
N ALA A 206 7.32 36.04 -0.69
CA ALA A 206 7.64 36.85 -1.85
C ALA A 206 9.16 36.97 -2.03
N GLY A 207 9.66 36.70 -3.24
CA GLY A 207 11.09 36.79 -3.57
C GLY A 207 11.42 36.04 -4.86
N ALA A 208 12.39 36.55 -5.63
CA ALA A 208 12.92 35.87 -6.81
C ALA A 208 13.62 34.56 -6.41
N GLY A 209 13.43 33.49 -7.20
CA GLY A 209 14.07 32.20 -6.97
C GLY A 209 13.34 31.30 -5.96
N ARG A 210 12.00 31.21 -6.02
CA ARG A 210 11.23 30.25 -5.21
C ARG A 210 11.59 28.83 -5.63
N LEU A 211 12.34 28.15 -4.76
CA LEU A 211 12.67 26.74 -4.92
C LEU A 211 11.46 25.90 -4.53
N VAL A 212 10.74 25.41 -5.53
CA VAL A 212 9.71 24.40 -5.33
C VAL A 212 10.36 23.04 -5.24
N ARG A 213 9.88 22.27 -4.29
CA ARG A 213 10.36 20.92 -4.03
C ARG A 213 9.22 19.96 -4.28
N GLN A 214 9.49 18.92 -5.05
CA GLN A 214 8.47 17.98 -5.47
C GLN A 214 8.96 16.55 -5.40
N VAL A 215 8.07 15.64 -5.04
CA VAL A 215 8.31 14.20 -5.03
C VAL A 215 7.28 13.53 -5.93
N ALA A 216 7.73 12.69 -6.85
CA ALA A 216 6.83 11.89 -7.66
C ALA A 216 6.20 10.78 -6.81
N LEU A 217 4.88 10.65 -6.89
CA LEU A 217 4.10 9.62 -6.22
C LEU A 217 3.41 8.77 -7.29
N GLU A 218 3.79 7.50 -7.39
CA GLU A 218 3.04 6.52 -8.17
C GLU A 218 2.05 5.83 -7.24
N ILE A 219 0.76 6.02 -7.52
CA ILE A 219 -0.33 5.56 -6.66
C ILE A 219 -1.05 4.41 -7.36
N GLU A 220 -1.19 3.29 -6.67
CA GLU A 220 -1.95 2.14 -7.11
C GLU A 220 -3.06 1.82 -6.09
N ARG A 221 -4.29 1.68 -6.56
CA ARG A 221 -5.38 1.12 -5.75
C ARG A 221 -5.21 -0.39 -5.66
N ALA A 222 -5.00 -0.89 -4.44
CA ALA A 222 -4.97 -2.33 -4.20
C ALA A 222 -6.33 -2.95 -4.55
N ARG A 223 -6.30 -4.19 -5.05
CA ARG A 223 -7.54 -4.93 -5.30
C ARG A 223 -8.22 -5.23 -3.97
N PRO A 224 -9.54 -5.04 -3.86
CA PRO A 224 -10.30 -5.46 -2.68
C PRO A 224 -10.03 -6.93 -2.35
N ASP A 225 -9.69 -7.20 -1.09
CA ASP A 225 -9.51 -8.56 -0.60
C ASP A 225 -10.89 -9.21 -0.36
N THR A 226 -11.45 -9.79 -1.43
CA THR A 226 -12.76 -10.45 -1.36
C THR A 226 -12.61 -11.94 -1.15
N GLN A 227 -13.40 -12.49 -0.24
CA GLN A 227 -13.50 -13.93 -0.03
C GLN A 227 -14.16 -14.63 -1.23
N PRO A 228 -13.75 -15.87 -1.54
CA PRO A 228 -14.41 -16.67 -2.56
C PRO A 228 -15.86 -16.97 -2.19
N TRP A 229 -16.74 -17.08 -3.19
CA TRP A 229 -18.13 -17.45 -2.98
C TRP A 229 -18.24 -18.87 -2.41
N PRO A 230 -19.15 -19.13 -1.45
CA PRO A 230 -19.34 -20.48 -0.91
C PRO A 230 -19.87 -21.42 -2.00
N SER A 231 -19.37 -22.65 -2.03
CA SER A 231 -19.88 -23.69 -2.94
C SER A 231 -21.31 -24.05 -2.58
N ARG A 232 -22.17 -24.18 -3.58
CA ARG A 232 -23.54 -24.66 -3.40
C ARG A 232 -23.48 -26.10 -2.86
N PRO A 233 -24.28 -26.48 -1.85
CA PRO A 233 -24.36 -27.87 -1.44
C PRO A 233 -24.91 -28.68 -2.61
N ASP A 234 -24.10 -29.62 -3.12
CA ASP A 234 -24.58 -30.61 -4.06
C ASP A 234 -25.59 -31.49 -3.32
N GLY A 235 -26.81 -31.61 -3.86
CA GLY A 235 -27.90 -32.37 -3.24
C GLY A 235 -27.65 -33.88 -3.14
N THR A 236 -26.40 -34.33 -3.32
CA THR A 236 -25.99 -35.73 -3.45
C THR A 236 -25.24 -36.25 -2.22
N SER A 237 -25.00 -35.41 -1.19
CA SER A 237 -24.41 -35.89 0.07
C SER A 237 -25.48 -36.60 0.92
N ALA A 238 -25.85 -37.81 0.52
CA ALA A 238 -26.57 -38.74 1.37
C ALA A 238 -25.65 -39.18 2.53
N PRO A 239 -26.09 -39.17 3.81
CA PRO A 239 -25.42 -39.94 4.83
C PRO A 239 -25.54 -41.42 4.48
N LEU A 240 -24.42 -42.00 4.04
CA LEU A 240 -24.25 -43.43 3.95
C LEU A 240 -24.32 -43.98 5.39
N HIS A 241 -25.24 -44.92 5.62
CA HIS A 241 -25.50 -45.68 6.84
C HIS A 241 -26.43 -45.03 7.89
N ALA A 242 -27.73 -45.29 7.74
CA ALA A 242 -28.60 -45.44 8.90
C ALA A 242 -28.42 -46.87 9.46
N PRO A 243 -28.09 -47.08 10.75
CA PRO A 243 -28.07 -48.40 11.34
C PRO A 243 -29.49 -48.98 11.30
N SER A 244 -29.62 -50.15 10.70
CA SER A 244 -30.85 -50.94 10.67
C SER A 244 -31.35 -51.20 12.09
N GLY A 245 -32.47 -50.61 12.47
CA GLY A 245 -33.16 -50.87 13.74
C GLY A 245 -34.60 -50.35 13.72
N PRO A 246 -35.41 -50.71 14.72
CA PRO A 246 -36.06 -51.99 14.93
C PRO A 246 -37.31 -52.21 14.04
N ALA A 247 -37.38 -51.62 12.85
CA ALA A 247 -38.53 -51.75 11.94
C ALA A 247 -38.67 -53.14 11.27
N VAL A 248 -37.67 -54.04 11.42
CA VAL A 248 -37.75 -55.43 10.94
C VAL A 248 -38.55 -56.33 11.92
N ARG A 249 -38.84 -55.88 13.15
CA ARG A 249 -39.65 -56.66 14.10
C ARG A 249 -41.16 -56.48 13.97
N SER A 250 -41.66 -55.51 13.21
CA SER A 250 -43.11 -55.31 13.00
C SER A 250 -43.67 -56.03 11.77
N LEU A 251 -42.83 -56.58 10.89
CA LEU A 251 -43.24 -57.48 9.80
C LEU A 251 -43.57 -58.91 10.27
N ALA A 252 -43.12 -59.30 11.46
CA ALA A 252 -43.48 -60.58 12.09
C ALA A 252 -44.81 -60.53 12.87
N GLY A 253 -45.31 -59.34 13.23
CA GLY A 253 -46.60 -59.19 13.93
C GLY A 253 -47.81 -59.05 12.99
N GLY A 254 -47.62 -58.47 11.80
CA GLY A 254 -48.70 -58.24 10.83
C GLY A 254 -49.07 -59.44 9.95
N LEU A 255 -48.22 -60.48 9.90
CA LEU A 255 -48.44 -61.72 9.14
C LEU A 255 -49.08 -62.85 9.97
N ALA A 256 -49.38 -62.62 11.25
CA ALA A 256 -50.04 -63.59 12.13
C ALA A 256 -51.58 -63.41 12.24
N ALA A 257 -52.15 -62.39 11.61
CA ALA A 257 -53.60 -62.13 11.61
C ALA A 257 -54.30 -62.47 10.27
N ALA A 258 -53.63 -63.19 9.36
CA ALA A 258 -54.14 -63.50 8.02
C ALA A 258 -54.20 -65.01 7.69
N LEU A 259 -54.27 -65.89 8.70
CA LEU A 259 -54.50 -67.33 8.52
C LEU A 259 -55.50 -67.88 9.56
N ALA A 260 -56.77 -67.46 9.47
CA ALA A 260 -57.88 -68.16 10.10
C ALA A 260 -59.17 -67.98 9.29
N VAL A 261 -59.19 -68.55 8.08
CA VAL A 261 -60.44 -68.95 7.41
C VAL A 261 -60.24 -70.37 6.90
N VAL A 262 -61.27 -71.18 7.05
CA VAL A 262 -61.45 -72.59 6.63
C VAL A 262 -61.13 -73.63 7.71
N VAL A 263 -62.08 -73.84 8.64
CA VAL A 263 -62.78 -75.13 8.81
C VAL A 263 -64.21 -74.81 9.29
N LEU A 264 -65.22 -75.03 8.45
CA LEU A 264 -66.61 -75.21 8.88
C LEU A 264 -66.78 -76.68 9.32
N PRO A 265 -67.67 -76.95 10.30
CA PRO A 265 -68.77 -77.85 9.97
C PRO A 265 -70.13 -77.20 10.13
N SER A 266 -70.99 -77.56 9.19
CA SER A 266 -72.35 -77.11 8.89
C SER A 266 -73.42 -77.79 9.74
N ILE A 267 -74.32 -77.01 10.36
CA ILE A 267 -75.70 -77.43 10.73
C ILE A 267 -76.66 -76.24 10.52
N VAL A 268 -77.53 -76.35 9.49
CA VAL A 268 -78.99 -76.05 9.37
C VAL A 268 -79.55 -74.94 10.31
N ALA A 269 -80.31 -73.90 9.92
CA ALA A 269 -81.15 -73.61 8.74
C ALA A 269 -81.48 -72.09 8.63
N GLN A 270 -81.85 -71.69 7.40
CA GLN A 270 -82.84 -70.68 6.99
C GLN A 270 -82.72 -69.23 7.53
N ASP A 271 -82.22 -68.31 6.70
CA ASP A 271 -83.11 -67.45 5.90
C ASP A 271 -82.33 -66.65 4.83
N ALA A 272 -83.05 -66.23 3.80
CA ALA A 272 -82.57 -65.67 2.54
C ALA A 272 -81.91 -64.26 2.68
N GLY A 273 -80.93 -63.97 1.79
CA GLY A 273 -80.53 -62.59 1.49
C GLY A 273 -79.05 -62.20 1.56
N GLY A 274 -78.11 -63.15 1.66
CA GLY A 274 -76.73 -62.83 2.10
C GLY A 274 -75.59 -62.86 1.08
N PHE A 275 -75.82 -62.89 -0.25
CA PHE A 275 -74.73 -63.24 -1.21
C PHE A 275 -74.06 -62.06 -1.95
N LYS A 276 -74.54 -60.82 -1.84
CA LYS A 276 -73.92 -59.64 -2.51
C LYS A 276 -73.16 -58.67 -1.60
N GLY A 277 -73.26 -58.79 -0.28
CA GLY A 277 -72.61 -57.89 0.68
C GLY A 277 -71.19 -58.29 1.11
N ARG A 278 -70.73 -59.51 0.76
CA ARG A 278 -69.50 -60.10 1.33
C ARG A 278 -68.22 -59.85 0.53
N PHE A 279 -68.34 -59.28 -0.68
CA PHE A 279 -67.20 -58.88 -1.51
C PHE A 279 -66.94 -57.37 -1.53
N ALA A 280 -67.83 -56.56 -0.94
CA ALA A 280 -67.69 -55.09 -0.89
C ALA A 280 -66.76 -54.60 0.23
N VAL A 281 -66.63 -55.34 1.34
CA VAL A 281 -65.81 -54.92 2.50
C VAL A 281 -64.32 -55.30 2.35
N ALA A 282 -64.00 -56.31 1.53
CA ALA A 282 -62.61 -56.70 1.27
C ALA A 282 -61.89 -55.78 0.25
N ALA A 283 -62.64 -55.10 -0.63
CA ALA A 283 -62.06 -54.19 -1.64
C ALA A 283 -61.71 -52.80 -1.08
N ALA A 284 -62.34 -52.35 0.01
CA ALA A 284 -62.12 -51.02 0.58
C ALA A 284 -60.84 -50.92 1.44
N ILE A 285 -60.34 -52.03 2.01
CA ILE A 285 -59.15 -52.05 2.87
C ILE A 285 -57.85 -52.20 2.04
N GLY A 286 -57.92 -52.78 0.84
CA GLY A 286 -56.75 -52.98 -0.04
C GLY A 286 -56.29 -51.73 -0.81
N GLY A 287 -57.22 -50.84 -1.19
CA GLY A 287 -56.90 -49.65 -2.00
C GLY A 287 -56.22 -48.51 -1.22
N ALA A 288 -56.55 -48.34 0.05
CA ALA A 288 -55.96 -47.27 0.89
C ALA A 288 -54.50 -47.55 1.27
N GLY A 289 -54.09 -48.82 1.39
CA GLY A 289 -52.72 -49.21 1.74
C GLY A 289 -51.70 -48.96 0.62
N ILE A 290 -52.10 -49.13 -0.64
CA ILE A 290 -51.20 -48.96 -1.80
C ILE A 290 -50.92 -47.47 -2.06
N ALA A 291 -51.93 -46.60 -1.94
CA ALA A 291 -51.74 -45.16 -2.06
C ALA A 291 -50.88 -44.58 -0.91
N SER A 292 -51.02 -45.11 0.31
CA SER A 292 -50.15 -44.75 1.45
C SER A 292 -48.71 -45.19 1.23
N PHE A 293 -48.47 -46.42 0.77
CA PHE A 293 -47.13 -46.95 0.53
C PHE A 293 -46.38 -46.20 -0.58
N VAL A 294 -47.06 -45.85 -1.67
CA VAL A 294 -46.47 -45.07 -2.79
C VAL A 294 -46.23 -43.61 -2.37
N ALA A 295 -47.11 -43.00 -1.57
CA ALA A 295 -46.89 -41.66 -1.02
C ALA A 295 -45.79 -41.62 0.07
N GLN A 296 -45.59 -42.71 0.82
CA GLN A 296 -44.50 -42.84 1.80
C GLN A 296 -43.14 -43.15 1.17
N ARG A 297 -43.10 -43.82 0.00
CA ARG A 297 -41.85 -44.06 -0.75
C ARG A 297 -41.27 -42.78 -1.38
N SER A 298 -42.13 -41.81 -1.68
CA SER A 298 -41.75 -40.54 -2.32
C SER A 298 -41.43 -39.42 -1.31
N ARG A 299 -41.65 -39.65 -0.01
CA ARG A 299 -41.27 -38.69 1.03
C ARG A 299 -39.83 -38.97 1.45
N PRO A 300 -38.91 -38.01 1.29
CA PRO A 300 -37.58 -38.17 1.85
C PRO A 300 -37.74 -38.41 3.36
N PRO A 301 -36.98 -39.36 3.96
CA PRO A 301 -36.98 -39.54 5.40
C PRO A 301 -36.72 -38.20 6.10
N VAL A 302 -37.42 -37.97 7.20
CA VAL A 302 -37.46 -36.68 7.91
C VAL A 302 -36.04 -36.16 8.20
N ASP A 303 -35.09 -37.05 8.48
CA ASP A 303 -33.68 -36.72 8.74
C ASP A 303 -32.94 -36.20 7.50
N LEU A 304 -33.24 -36.70 6.29
CA LEU A 304 -32.67 -36.16 5.04
C LEU A 304 -33.27 -34.80 4.69
N ALA A 305 -34.57 -34.60 4.93
CA ALA A 305 -35.21 -33.30 4.73
C ALA A 305 -34.76 -32.26 5.76
N ALA A 306 -34.57 -32.66 7.03
CA ALA A 306 -33.99 -31.84 8.09
C ALA A 306 -32.52 -31.51 7.80
N GLY A 307 -31.71 -32.47 7.34
CA GLY A 307 -30.33 -32.25 6.90
C GLY A 307 -30.21 -31.32 5.70
N ALA A 308 -31.05 -31.50 4.67
CA ALA A 308 -31.06 -30.64 3.49
C ALA A 308 -31.50 -29.21 3.81
N SER A 309 -32.49 -29.04 4.69
CA SER A 309 -32.95 -27.71 5.12
C SER A 309 -31.93 -27.00 6.02
N THR A 310 -31.25 -27.72 6.92
CA THR A 310 -30.16 -27.15 7.75
C THR A 310 -28.94 -26.78 6.90
N ALA A 311 -28.53 -27.62 5.95
CA ALA A 311 -27.45 -27.31 5.01
C ALA A 311 -27.79 -26.10 4.12
N ALA A 312 -29.02 -26.02 3.62
CA ALA A 312 -29.49 -24.87 2.85
C ALA A 312 -29.52 -23.57 3.70
N GLN A 313 -29.95 -23.65 4.96
CA GLN A 313 -29.92 -22.51 5.88
C GLN A 313 -28.49 -22.07 6.21
N ALA A 314 -27.58 -23.00 6.47
CA ALA A 314 -26.16 -22.71 6.71
C ALA A 314 -25.51 -22.06 5.49
N TYR A 315 -25.78 -22.57 4.28
CA TYR A 315 -25.33 -21.98 3.02
C TYR A 315 -25.84 -20.55 2.85
N ARG A 316 -27.13 -20.28 3.08
CA ARG A 316 -27.71 -18.93 2.99
C ARG A 316 -27.03 -17.95 3.95
N ARG A 317 -26.89 -18.33 5.23
CA ARG A 317 -26.19 -17.50 6.22
C ARG A 317 -24.75 -17.21 5.81
N ARG A 318 -24.04 -18.22 5.31
CA ARG A 318 -22.66 -18.06 4.86
C ARG A 318 -22.58 -17.16 3.63
N LEU A 319 -23.50 -17.30 2.68
CA LEU A 319 -23.59 -16.45 1.50
C LEU A 319 -23.83 -14.99 1.88
N GLU A 320 -24.80 -14.72 2.76
CA GLU A 320 -25.08 -13.37 3.27
C GLU A 320 -23.87 -12.76 3.99
N GLN A 321 -23.18 -13.55 4.82
CA GLN A 321 -21.97 -13.12 5.50
C GLN A 321 -20.86 -12.76 4.51
N VAL A 322 -20.60 -13.62 3.52
CA VAL A 322 -19.60 -13.37 2.47
C VAL A 322 -19.98 -12.17 1.61
N GLN A 323 -21.27 -12.00 1.27
CA GLN A 323 -21.75 -10.81 0.55
C GLN A 323 -21.48 -9.53 1.34
N LYS A 324 -21.81 -9.52 2.64
CA LYS A 324 -21.57 -8.36 3.51
C LYS A 324 -20.08 -8.04 3.64
N GLN A 325 -19.25 -9.06 3.87
CA GLN A 325 -17.79 -8.89 3.98
C GLN A 325 -17.17 -8.41 2.65
N ASN A 326 -17.58 -8.99 1.52
CA ASN A 326 -17.09 -8.57 0.20
C ASN A 326 -17.57 -7.16 -0.16
N ALA A 327 -18.78 -6.77 0.22
CA ALA A 327 -19.28 -5.41 0.04
C ALA A 327 -18.46 -4.40 0.86
N GLN A 328 -18.13 -4.73 2.11
CA GLN A 328 -17.26 -3.90 2.96
C GLN A 328 -15.84 -3.80 2.38
N ALA A 329 -15.22 -4.93 2.01
CA ALA A 329 -13.89 -4.95 1.40
C ALA A 329 -13.81 -4.15 0.10
N ARG A 330 -14.89 -4.11 -0.70
CA ARG A 330 -14.98 -3.29 -1.91
C ARG A 330 -15.17 -1.81 -1.65
N ALA A 331 -15.79 -1.45 -0.53
CA ALA A 331 -15.96 -0.06 -0.11
C ALA A 331 -14.66 0.51 0.47
N GLU A 332 -13.81 -0.33 1.07
CA GLU A 332 -12.49 0.06 1.55
C GLU A 332 -11.52 0.25 0.37
N VAL A 333 -11.18 1.51 0.09
CA VAL A 333 -10.16 1.84 -0.91
C VAL A 333 -8.80 1.87 -0.25
N ARG A 334 -7.96 0.89 -0.57
CA ARG A 334 -6.58 0.79 -0.10
C ARG A 334 -5.63 1.31 -1.17
N LEU A 335 -4.72 2.19 -0.77
CA LEU A 335 -3.77 2.87 -1.65
C LEU A 335 -2.36 2.39 -1.33
N ILE A 336 -1.62 2.03 -2.37
CA ILE A 336 -0.18 1.76 -2.34
C ILE A 336 0.49 2.94 -3.03
N VAL A 337 1.28 3.71 -2.28
CA VAL A 337 2.01 4.87 -2.77
C VAL A 337 3.48 4.54 -2.83
N ARG A 338 4.06 4.64 -4.03
CA ARG A 338 5.50 4.51 -4.27
C ARG A 338 6.08 5.90 -4.51
N ALA A 339 6.97 6.34 -3.63
CA ALA A 339 7.61 7.64 -3.73
C ALA A 339 8.92 7.54 -4.52
N GLY A 340 9.07 8.40 -5.52
CA GLY A 340 10.32 8.59 -6.26
C GLY A 340 11.30 9.51 -5.53
N ALA A 341 12.39 9.86 -6.19
CA ALA A 341 13.35 10.83 -5.66
C ALA A 341 12.74 12.24 -5.59
N ALA A 342 13.11 12.99 -4.55
CA ALA A 342 12.79 14.40 -4.47
C ALA A 342 13.55 15.17 -5.56
N SER A 343 12.87 16.08 -6.24
CA SER A 343 13.44 16.97 -7.25
C SER A 343 13.15 18.43 -6.90
N VAL A 344 13.98 19.29 -7.47
CA VAL A 344 13.92 20.74 -7.31
C VAL A 344 13.45 21.35 -8.61
N VAL A 345 12.45 22.22 -8.54
CA VAL A 345 12.05 23.08 -9.65
C VAL A 345 12.15 24.51 -9.18
N GLU A 346 12.92 25.31 -9.91
CA GLU A 346 12.98 26.74 -9.69
C GLU A 346 11.78 27.37 -10.41
N LEU A 347 10.90 28.05 -9.68
CA LEU A 347 9.94 28.94 -10.34
C LEU A 347 10.69 30.20 -10.74
N GLY A 348 10.82 30.40 -12.06
CA GLY A 348 11.25 31.67 -12.62
C GLY A 348 10.35 32.79 -12.10
N ALA A 349 10.94 33.96 -11.85
CA ALA A 349 10.19 35.16 -11.52
C ALA A 349 9.21 35.44 -12.67
N GLN A 350 7.90 35.41 -12.37
CA GLN A 350 6.89 36.00 -13.25
C GLN A 350 6.78 37.48 -12.96
#